data_AF-A0A495S7V9-F1
#
_entry.id   AF-A0A495S7V9-F1
#
_cell.length_a   1.000
_cell.length_b   1.000
_cell.length_c   1.000
_cell.angle_alpha   90.00
_cell.angle_beta   90.00
_cell.angle_gamma   90.00
#
_symmetry.space_group_name_H-M   'P 1'
#
loop_
_entity.id
_entity.type
_entity.pdbx_description
1 polymer ?
#
loop_
_entity_poly.entity_id
_entity_poly.type
_entity_poly.pdbx_seq_one_letter_code
_entity_poly.pdbx_strand_id
1 'polypeptide(L)'
;MSLSLKALFLSMSKTNLFENYIPLFSEKWKDKYSSVLAEEHLQNIEKNILKFKNGTLDWDLPYFNEEIPVNREDGFTTFIKILESSDPNERIVQQLENISFEHWLNIMGQRITPASVRDETAIPPLKNTLIESCTKLFNDEMTIAQRAWEKHVGRMDDPFWGEVKGNNRQKQEKVMERINYIIDHKTWWNVFFHYKHELVFEIREKEGHGIRWSHGGTQLIGFLETFINE
;
A
#
# COMPACT_ATOMS: atom_id res chain seq x y z
N MET A 1 -27.74 -7.53 21.54
CA MET A 1 -26.48 -8.16 21.15
C MET A 1 -25.78 -7.28 20.10
N SER A 2 -25.27 -6.09 20.47
CA SER A 2 -24.49 -5.21 19.56
C SER A 2 -23.77 -4.02 20.22
N LEU A 3 -23.55 -4.02 21.54
CA LEU A 3 -22.90 -2.89 22.24
C LEU A 3 -21.44 -3.17 22.64
N SER A 4 -20.96 -4.41 22.56
CA SER A 4 -19.64 -4.79 23.06
C SER A 4 -18.48 -4.42 22.12
N LEU A 5 -18.62 -4.62 20.80
CA LEU A 5 -17.55 -4.32 19.83
C LEU A 5 -17.34 -2.82 19.56
N LYS A 6 -18.42 -2.02 19.54
CA LYS A 6 -18.29 -0.55 19.45
C LYS A 6 -17.57 0.03 20.65
N ALA A 7 -17.80 -0.51 21.85
CA ALA A 7 -17.12 -0.06 23.06
C ALA A 7 -15.65 -0.52 23.11
N LEU A 8 -15.35 -1.75 22.63
CA LEU A 8 -13.97 -2.24 22.56
C LEU A 8 -13.11 -1.42 21.58
N PHE A 9 -13.67 -1.02 20.43
CA PHE A 9 -12.95 -0.22 19.42
C PHE A 9 -12.82 1.27 19.79
N LEU A 10 -13.75 1.82 20.59
CA LEU A 10 -13.69 3.22 21.03
C LEU A 10 -12.91 3.43 22.34
N SER A 11 -12.56 2.37 23.09
CA SER A 11 -11.93 2.50 24.41
C SER A 11 -10.55 1.86 24.56
N MET A 12 -9.86 1.44 23.50
CA MET A 12 -8.51 0.88 23.64
C MET A 12 -7.43 1.91 23.25
N SER A 13 -6.63 2.25 24.26
CA SER A 13 -5.25 2.71 24.12
C SER A 13 -4.52 1.94 23.04
N LYS A 14 -3.74 2.61 22.17
CA LYS A 14 -2.42 2.23 21.58
C LYS A 14 -2.02 0.76 21.33
N THR A 15 -2.91 -0.22 21.38
CA THR A 15 -2.61 -1.65 21.29
C THR A 15 -3.12 -2.13 19.95
N ASN A 16 -2.20 -2.53 19.07
CA ASN A 16 -2.51 -3.02 17.74
C ASN A 16 -3.36 -4.31 17.85
N LEU A 17 -4.42 -4.45 17.04
CA LEU A 17 -5.29 -5.64 17.01
C LEU A 17 -4.50 -6.97 16.95
N PHE A 18 -3.30 -6.94 16.35
CA PHE A 18 -2.45 -8.09 16.13
C PHE A 18 -1.33 -8.27 17.16
N GLU A 19 -1.14 -7.36 18.12
CA GLU A 19 0.01 -7.36 19.04
C GLU A 19 0.12 -8.68 19.83
N ASN A 20 -1.01 -9.21 20.27
CA ASN A 20 -1.08 -10.49 21.00
C ASN A 20 -0.89 -11.74 20.10
N TYR A 21 -0.96 -11.57 18.78
CA TYR A 21 -0.84 -12.67 17.81
C TYR A 21 0.57 -12.78 17.22
N ILE A 22 1.29 -11.66 17.05
CA ILE A 22 2.63 -11.63 16.43
C ILE A 22 3.59 -12.68 17.03
N PRO A 23 3.73 -12.81 18.37
CA PRO A 23 4.65 -13.79 18.95
C PRO A 23 4.26 -15.25 18.65
N LEU A 24 2.97 -15.51 18.42
CA LEU A 24 2.39 -16.85 18.31
C LEU A 24 2.50 -17.45 16.90
N PHE A 25 2.85 -16.64 15.89
CA PHE A 25 3.12 -17.16 14.55
C PHE A 25 4.32 -18.12 14.61
N SER A 26 4.23 -19.23 13.89
CA SER A 26 5.30 -20.21 13.76
C SER A 26 6.52 -19.61 13.07
N GLU A 27 7.71 -20.05 13.46
CA GLU A 27 8.96 -19.59 12.84
C GLU A 27 8.99 -19.89 11.34
N LYS A 28 8.49 -21.06 10.91
CA LYS A 28 8.36 -21.42 9.50
C LYS A 28 7.51 -20.42 8.72
N TRP A 29 6.42 -19.92 9.31
CA TRP A 29 5.57 -18.92 8.67
C TRP A 29 6.26 -17.55 8.64
N LYS A 30 6.88 -17.14 9.75
CA LYS A 30 7.60 -15.86 9.85
C LYS A 30 8.79 -15.78 8.89
N ASP A 31 9.54 -16.84 8.70
CA ASP A 31 10.67 -16.91 7.75
C ASP A 31 10.27 -16.48 6.34
N LYS A 32 9.02 -16.79 5.97
CA LYS A 32 8.48 -16.50 4.64
C LYS A 32 7.65 -15.22 4.57
N TYR A 33 6.88 -14.92 5.61
CA TYR A 33 5.80 -13.92 5.55
C TYR A 33 5.96 -12.76 6.54
N SER A 34 7.00 -12.75 7.39
CA SER A 34 7.16 -11.77 8.48
C SER A 34 7.09 -10.31 8.05
N SER A 35 7.45 -9.97 6.80
CA SER A 35 7.34 -8.61 6.29
C SER A 35 5.92 -8.06 6.40
N VAL A 36 4.86 -8.88 6.27
CA VAL A 36 3.47 -8.44 6.40
C VAL A 36 3.10 -8.05 7.83
N LEU A 37 3.88 -8.50 8.82
CA LEU A 37 3.69 -8.18 10.25
C LEU A 37 4.31 -6.84 10.65
N ALA A 38 4.86 -6.07 9.70
CA ALA A 38 5.29 -4.71 9.99
C ALA A 38 4.12 -3.86 10.50
N GLU A 39 4.39 -3.00 11.48
CA GLU A 39 3.36 -2.20 12.16
C GLU A 39 2.50 -1.40 11.16
N GLU A 40 3.12 -0.79 10.15
CA GLU A 40 2.43 -0.03 9.09
C GLU A 40 1.38 -0.87 8.35
N HIS A 41 1.72 -2.13 8.01
CA HIS A 41 0.82 -3.01 7.28
C HIS A 41 -0.33 -3.50 8.17
N LEU A 42 -0.04 -3.86 9.42
CA LEU A 42 -1.06 -4.28 10.38
C LEU A 42 -2.07 -3.16 10.68
N GLN A 43 -1.59 -1.93 10.84
CA GLN A 43 -2.45 -0.75 10.99
C GLN A 43 -3.33 -0.52 9.74
N ASN A 44 -2.80 -0.74 8.53
CA ASN A 44 -3.57 -0.64 7.30
C ASN A 44 -4.65 -1.74 7.21
N ILE A 45 -4.30 -2.99 7.56
CA ILE A 45 -5.25 -4.12 7.63
C ILE A 45 -6.39 -3.80 8.59
N GLU A 46 -6.08 -3.34 9.81
CA GLU A 46 -7.09 -2.97 10.81
C GLU A 46 -8.01 -1.85 10.31
N LYS A 47 -7.43 -0.79 9.73
CA LYS A 47 -8.18 0.32 9.14
C LYS A 47 -9.11 -0.15 8.02
N ASN A 48 -8.64 -1.05 7.15
CA ASN A 48 -9.43 -1.56 6.05
C ASN A 48 -10.55 -2.48 6.53
N ILE A 49 -10.31 -3.33 7.54
CA ILE A 49 -11.35 -4.14 8.18
C ILE A 49 -12.44 -3.23 8.78
N LEU A 50 -12.05 -2.16 9.48
CA LEU A 50 -13.02 -1.21 10.04
C LEU A 50 -13.85 -0.52 8.95
N LYS A 51 -13.21 -0.06 7.87
CA LYS A 51 -13.90 0.54 6.71
C LYS A 51 -14.87 -0.44 6.06
N PHE A 52 -14.45 -1.69 5.87
CA PHE A 52 -15.28 -2.75 5.31
C PHE A 52 -16.54 -2.96 6.16
N LYS A 53 -16.38 -3.13 7.48
CA LYS A 53 -17.50 -3.31 8.41
C LYS A 53 -18.47 -2.12 8.46
N ASN A 54 -17.97 -0.92 8.20
CA ASN A 54 -18.78 0.30 8.17
C ASN A 54 -19.35 0.63 6.79
N GLY A 55 -19.03 -0.14 5.74
CA GLY A 55 -19.43 0.16 4.37
C GLY A 55 -18.80 1.44 3.80
N THR A 56 -17.61 1.83 4.28
CA THR A 56 -16.88 3.04 3.85
C THR A 56 -15.56 2.72 3.13
N LEU A 57 -15.45 1.50 2.61
CA LEU A 57 -14.33 1.10 1.77
C LEU A 57 -14.50 1.73 0.38
N ASP A 58 -13.56 2.57 -0.03
CA ASP A 58 -13.59 3.27 -1.32
C ASP A 58 -12.38 2.84 -2.15
N TRP A 59 -12.59 1.85 -3.02
CA TRP A 59 -11.58 1.24 -3.89
C TRP A 59 -12.04 1.19 -5.35
N ASP A 60 -13.00 2.01 -5.75
CA ASP A 60 -13.46 2.04 -7.14
C ASP A 60 -12.55 2.94 -7.99
N LEU A 61 -11.84 3.85 -7.35
CA LEU A 61 -10.96 4.83 -7.99
C LEU A 61 -9.48 4.62 -7.63
N PRO A 62 -8.56 5.02 -8.53
CA PRO A 62 -8.79 5.34 -9.93
C PRO A 62 -9.32 4.12 -10.71
N TYR A 63 -10.09 4.39 -11.76
CA TYR A 63 -10.55 3.35 -12.68
C TYR A 63 -9.41 2.99 -13.65
N PHE A 64 -9.21 1.68 -13.84
CA PHE A 64 -8.28 1.14 -14.82
C PHE A 64 -8.92 -0.02 -15.58
N ASN A 65 -9.03 0.08 -16.90
CA ASN A 65 -9.74 -0.89 -17.74
C ASN A 65 -9.09 -2.30 -17.74
N GLU A 66 -7.78 -2.40 -17.51
CA GLU A 66 -7.10 -3.70 -17.37
C GLU A 66 -7.15 -4.29 -15.96
N GLU A 67 -7.80 -3.60 -15.00
CA GLU A 67 -7.95 -4.14 -13.65
C GLU A 67 -8.84 -5.39 -13.65
N ILE A 68 -8.37 -6.44 -12.97
CA ILE A 68 -9.11 -7.67 -12.76
C ILE A 68 -9.92 -7.54 -11.47
N PRO A 69 -11.26 -7.69 -11.50
CA PRO A 69 -12.08 -7.68 -10.30
C PRO A 69 -11.66 -8.78 -9.32
N VAL A 70 -11.55 -8.42 -8.05
CA VAL A 70 -11.20 -9.34 -6.96
C VAL A 70 -12.41 -9.53 -6.04
N ASN A 71 -12.71 -10.78 -5.67
CA ASN A 71 -13.67 -11.05 -4.60
C ASN A 71 -13.07 -10.66 -3.24
N ARG A 72 -13.24 -9.39 -2.89
CA ARG A 72 -12.72 -8.82 -1.63
C ARG A 72 -13.54 -9.21 -0.43
N GLU A 73 -14.85 -9.39 -0.63
CA GLU A 73 -15.78 -9.80 0.42
C GLU A 73 -15.32 -11.12 1.05
N ASP A 74 -14.93 -12.10 0.25
CA ASP A 74 -14.44 -13.40 0.76
C ASP A 74 -13.23 -13.25 1.69
N GLY A 75 -12.24 -12.45 1.28
CA GLY A 75 -11.05 -12.14 2.10
C GLY A 75 -11.41 -11.48 3.43
N PHE A 76 -12.14 -10.36 3.38
CA PHE A 76 -12.56 -9.64 4.59
C PHE A 76 -13.39 -10.50 5.53
N THR A 77 -14.37 -11.22 5.00
CA THR A 77 -15.26 -12.05 5.81
C THR A 77 -14.51 -13.20 6.46
N THR A 78 -13.52 -13.78 5.77
CA THR A 78 -12.63 -14.81 6.31
C THR A 78 -11.81 -14.27 7.49
N PHE A 79 -11.15 -13.12 7.33
CA PHE A 79 -10.36 -12.53 8.41
C PHE A 79 -11.22 -12.13 9.61
N ILE A 80 -12.35 -11.46 9.36
CA ILE A 80 -13.25 -11.03 10.43
C ILE A 80 -13.74 -12.24 11.22
N LYS A 81 -14.14 -13.32 10.54
CA LYS A 81 -14.59 -14.54 11.19
C LYS A 81 -13.51 -15.17 12.08
N ILE A 82 -12.25 -15.15 11.64
CA ILE A 82 -11.12 -15.68 12.42
C ILE A 82 -10.83 -14.79 13.64
N LEU A 83 -10.68 -13.48 13.42
CA LEU A 83 -10.31 -12.52 14.46
C LEU A 83 -11.41 -12.32 15.51
N GLU A 84 -12.67 -12.48 15.13
CA GLU A 84 -13.82 -12.35 16.05
C GLU A 84 -14.31 -13.70 16.60
N SER A 85 -13.59 -14.79 16.31
CA SER A 85 -13.90 -16.08 16.90
C SER A 85 -13.68 -16.09 18.41
N SER A 86 -14.37 -16.99 19.12
CA SER A 86 -14.12 -17.26 20.53
C SER A 86 -12.99 -18.27 20.76
N ASP A 87 -12.18 -18.54 19.73
CA ASP A 87 -11.08 -19.51 19.80
C ASP A 87 -9.90 -18.91 20.61
N PRO A 88 -9.06 -19.77 21.23
CA PRO A 88 -7.80 -19.30 21.84
C PRO A 88 -6.88 -18.63 20.82
N ASN A 89 -6.03 -17.70 21.26
CA ASN A 89 -5.13 -16.95 20.38
C ASN A 89 -4.25 -17.83 19.50
N GLU A 90 -3.76 -18.96 20.02
CA GLU A 90 -2.95 -19.93 19.26
C GLU A 90 -3.74 -20.54 18.10
N ARG A 91 -5.04 -20.80 18.32
CA ARG A 91 -5.93 -21.33 17.29
C ARG A 91 -6.28 -20.27 16.25
N ILE A 92 -6.49 -19.02 16.67
CA ILE A 92 -6.66 -17.87 15.76
C ILE A 92 -5.43 -17.73 14.87
N VAL A 93 -4.23 -17.75 15.43
CA VAL A 93 -2.99 -17.65 14.66
C VAL A 93 -2.83 -18.83 13.70
N GLN A 94 -3.09 -20.07 14.14
CA GLN A 94 -3.10 -21.22 13.24
C GLN A 94 -4.08 -21.04 12.07
N GLN A 95 -5.26 -20.47 12.30
CA GLN A 95 -6.20 -20.15 11.22
C GLN A 95 -5.63 -19.10 10.28
N LEU A 96 -5.06 -18.01 10.81
CA LEU A 96 -4.40 -16.94 10.05
C LEU A 96 -3.20 -17.43 9.23
N GLU A 97 -2.46 -18.43 9.70
CA GLU A 97 -1.35 -19.04 8.94
C GLU A 97 -1.83 -19.88 7.76
N ASN A 98 -3.04 -20.45 7.86
CA ASN A 98 -3.58 -21.39 6.89
C ASN A 98 -4.42 -20.73 5.78
N ILE A 99 -4.77 -19.45 5.91
CA ILE A 99 -5.44 -18.73 4.82
C ILE A 99 -4.47 -18.45 3.68
N SER A 100 -5.00 -18.37 2.46
CA SER A 100 -4.21 -17.98 1.29
C SER A 100 -3.57 -16.61 1.51
N PHE A 101 -2.30 -16.46 1.12
CA PHE A 101 -1.60 -15.19 1.21
C PHE A 101 -2.26 -14.10 0.34
N GLU A 102 -3.01 -14.50 -0.69
CA GLU A 102 -3.83 -13.58 -1.47
C GLU A 102 -4.84 -12.83 -0.61
N HIS A 103 -5.39 -13.45 0.45
CA HIS A 103 -6.33 -12.75 1.34
C HIS A 103 -5.63 -11.66 2.16
N TRP A 104 -4.38 -11.89 2.58
CA TRP A 104 -3.57 -10.86 3.24
C TRP A 104 -3.38 -9.65 2.32
N LEU A 105 -2.97 -9.89 1.08
CA LEU A 105 -2.78 -8.82 0.08
C LEU A 105 -4.10 -8.10 -0.26
N ASN A 106 -5.20 -8.84 -0.39
CA ASN A 106 -6.51 -8.29 -0.69
C ASN A 106 -7.00 -7.33 0.40
N ILE A 107 -6.82 -7.67 1.68
CA ILE A 107 -7.22 -6.81 2.80
C ILE A 107 -6.28 -5.63 2.99
N MET A 108 -4.99 -5.78 2.66
CA MET A 108 -4.08 -4.64 2.54
C MET A 108 -4.45 -3.67 1.40
N GLY A 109 -5.32 -4.12 0.48
CA GLY A 109 -5.90 -3.29 -0.58
C GLY A 109 -5.19 -3.44 -1.93
N GLN A 110 -4.49 -4.54 -2.19
CA GLN A 110 -3.85 -4.77 -3.49
C GLN A 110 -4.91 -4.72 -4.59
N ARG A 111 -4.62 -3.98 -5.67
CA ARG A 111 -5.39 -3.95 -6.92
C ARG A 111 -4.70 -4.86 -7.93
N ILE A 112 -5.45 -5.60 -8.74
CA ILE A 112 -4.91 -6.70 -9.53
C ILE A 112 -4.99 -6.40 -11.03
N THR A 113 -3.94 -6.75 -11.74
CA THR A 113 -3.81 -6.70 -13.20
C THR A 113 -3.28 -8.05 -13.69
N PRO A 114 -3.31 -8.37 -14.99
CA PRO A 114 -2.85 -9.68 -15.50
C PRO A 114 -1.42 -10.06 -15.08
N ALA A 115 -0.53 -9.08 -14.89
CA ALA A 115 0.87 -9.29 -14.52
C ALA A 115 1.15 -9.16 -13.01
N SER A 116 0.10 -9.08 -12.17
CA SER A 116 0.25 -8.93 -10.72
C SER A 116 0.85 -10.15 -10.06
N VAL A 117 1.73 -9.89 -9.09
CA VAL A 117 2.20 -10.91 -8.15
C VAL A 117 1.23 -11.00 -6.97
N ARG A 118 0.99 -12.21 -6.47
CA ARG A 118 -0.08 -12.49 -5.49
C ARG A 118 0.41 -13.36 -4.31
N ASP A 119 1.72 -13.41 -4.11
CA ASP A 119 2.38 -14.12 -3.01
C ASP A 119 3.13 -13.14 -2.07
N GLU A 120 3.97 -13.64 -1.17
CA GLU A 120 4.75 -12.83 -0.24
C GLU A 120 5.62 -11.76 -0.91
N THR A 121 6.01 -11.97 -2.17
CA THR A 121 6.77 -11.00 -2.94
C THR A 121 5.87 -9.88 -3.50
N ALA A 122 4.61 -9.80 -3.11
CA ALA A 122 3.76 -8.64 -3.35
C ALA A 122 3.56 -7.75 -2.12
N ILE A 123 4.18 -8.07 -0.98
CA ILE A 123 4.11 -7.24 0.23
C ILE A 123 4.67 -5.83 -0.11
N PRO A 124 3.90 -4.76 0.10
CA PRO A 124 4.32 -3.43 -0.32
C PRO A 124 5.51 -2.93 0.53
N PRO A 125 6.46 -2.18 -0.04
CA PRO A 125 7.52 -1.55 0.74
C PRO A 125 6.96 -0.56 1.78
N LEU A 126 7.68 -0.39 2.88
CA LEU A 126 7.33 0.58 3.93
C LEU A 126 7.43 2.02 3.43
N LYS A 127 6.60 2.92 3.97
CA LYS A 127 6.61 4.34 3.63
C LYS A 127 8.01 4.96 3.72
N ASN A 128 8.75 4.65 4.79
CA ASN A 128 10.10 5.19 4.97
C ASN A 128 11.05 4.77 3.85
N THR A 129 11.00 3.51 3.40
CA THR A 129 11.81 3.01 2.29
C THR A 129 11.51 3.77 0.99
N LEU A 130 10.22 4.02 0.71
CA LEU A 130 9.79 4.79 -0.45
C LEU A 130 10.32 6.23 -0.40
N ILE A 131 10.16 6.89 0.76
CA ILE A 131 10.63 8.27 0.96
C ILE A 131 12.14 8.37 0.85
N GLU A 132 12.89 7.48 1.49
CA GLU A 132 14.35 7.44 1.44
C GLU A 132 14.85 7.30 0.00
N SER A 133 14.21 6.47 -0.81
CA SER A 133 14.57 6.30 -2.22
C SER A 133 14.42 7.59 -3.03
N CYS A 134 13.41 8.41 -2.70
CA CYS A 134 13.13 9.68 -3.34
C CYS A 134 14.13 10.78 -2.93
N THR A 135 14.59 10.75 -1.67
CA THR A 135 15.54 11.74 -1.13
C THR A 135 17.00 11.45 -1.45
N LYS A 136 17.32 10.32 -2.10
CA LYS A 136 18.67 10.03 -2.59
C LYS A 136 19.14 11.14 -3.52
N LEU A 137 20.40 11.54 -3.37
CA LEU A 137 21.04 12.51 -4.24
C LEU A 137 21.26 11.91 -5.63
N PHE A 138 20.87 12.65 -6.65
CA PHE A 138 21.27 12.41 -8.04
C PHE A 138 22.65 13.00 -8.33
N ASN A 139 22.92 14.18 -7.75
CA ASN A 139 24.20 14.87 -7.73
C ASN A 139 24.32 15.69 -6.43
N ASP A 140 25.34 16.54 -6.32
CA ASP A 140 25.64 17.32 -5.10
C ASP A 140 24.53 18.31 -4.69
N GLU A 141 23.57 18.61 -5.58
CA GLU A 141 22.57 19.65 -5.35
C GLU A 141 21.11 19.18 -5.49
N MET A 142 20.87 18.05 -6.14
CA MET A 142 19.54 17.63 -6.59
C MET A 142 19.25 16.18 -6.21
N THR A 143 18.06 15.92 -5.70
CA THR A 143 17.57 14.55 -5.45
C THR A 143 17.08 13.85 -6.72
N ILE A 144 17.04 12.52 -6.68
CA ILE A 144 16.44 11.69 -7.73
C ILE A 144 14.98 12.09 -7.96
N ALA A 145 14.22 12.38 -6.90
CA ALA A 145 12.84 12.83 -6.99
C ALA A 145 12.70 14.17 -7.74
N GLN A 146 13.52 15.18 -7.40
CA GLN A 146 13.49 16.46 -8.12
C GLN A 146 13.77 16.22 -9.61
N ARG A 147 14.83 15.47 -9.95
CA ARG A 147 15.17 15.19 -11.35
C ARG A 147 14.02 14.49 -12.09
N ALA A 148 13.40 13.49 -11.47
CA ALA A 148 12.30 12.75 -12.06
C ALA A 148 11.08 13.66 -12.29
N TRP A 149 10.81 14.59 -11.37
CA TRP A 149 9.69 15.51 -11.44
C TRP A 149 9.89 16.57 -12.52
N GLU A 150 11.08 17.18 -12.59
CA GLU A 150 11.41 18.14 -13.64
C GLU A 150 11.28 17.53 -15.04
N LYS A 151 11.70 16.27 -15.20
CA LYS A 151 11.55 15.52 -16.44
C LYS A 151 10.08 15.20 -16.76
N HIS A 152 9.27 14.93 -15.74
CA HIS A 152 7.86 14.59 -15.89
C HIS A 152 7.05 15.82 -16.33
N VAL A 153 7.16 16.93 -15.60
CA VAL A 153 6.52 18.21 -15.96
C VAL A 153 7.00 18.74 -17.31
N GLY A 154 8.26 18.51 -17.67
CA GLY A 154 8.78 18.92 -18.98
C GLY A 154 8.17 18.20 -20.19
N ARG A 155 7.38 17.14 -19.98
CA ARG A 155 6.74 16.36 -21.06
C ARG A 155 5.25 16.63 -21.20
N MET A 156 4.61 17.07 -20.13
CA MET A 156 3.17 17.25 -20.07
C MET A 156 2.82 18.44 -19.18
N ASP A 157 1.88 19.25 -19.67
CA ASP A 157 1.27 20.32 -18.88
C ASP A 157 0.16 19.74 -18.00
N ASP A 158 0.55 19.16 -16.86
CA ASP A 158 -0.35 18.60 -15.87
C ASP A 158 -0.34 19.47 -14.59
N PRO A 159 -1.43 20.21 -14.30
CA PRO A 159 -1.54 21.05 -13.11
C PRO A 159 -1.36 20.29 -11.80
N PHE A 160 -1.60 18.96 -11.78
CA PHE A 160 -1.35 18.15 -10.61
C PHE A 160 0.13 18.19 -10.23
N TRP A 161 1.07 18.08 -11.15
CA TRP A 161 2.50 18.14 -10.82
C TRP A 161 3.01 19.56 -10.63
N GLY A 162 2.25 20.54 -11.13
CA GLY A 162 2.53 21.97 -11.03
C GLY A 162 3.81 22.38 -11.75
N GLU A 163 4.21 23.64 -11.59
CA GLU A 163 5.33 24.19 -12.36
C GLU A 163 6.71 23.99 -11.72
N VAL A 164 7.73 23.78 -12.56
CA VAL A 164 9.15 23.73 -12.16
C VAL A 164 9.69 25.16 -12.01
N LYS A 165 9.57 25.73 -10.80
CA LYS A 165 10.05 27.08 -10.47
C LYS A 165 10.72 27.10 -9.09
N GLY A 166 11.63 28.05 -8.89
CA GLY A 166 12.39 28.24 -7.64
C GLY A 166 13.78 27.61 -7.65
N ASN A 167 14.48 27.72 -6.52
CA ASN A 167 15.78 27.05 -6.30
C ASN A 167 15.61 25.57 -5.95
N ASN A 168 16.71 24.80 -5.93
CA ASN A 168 16.67 23.35 -5.67
C ASN A 168 15.97 23.00 -4.35
N ARG A 169 16.21 23.75 -3.28
CA ARG A 169 15.52 23.52 -2.00
C ARG A 169 14.01 23.61 -2.14
N GLN A 170 13.51 24.69 -2.76
CA GLN A 170 12.07 24.90 -2.98
C GLN A 170 11.46 23.82 -3.88
N LYS A 171 12.17 23.42 -4.93
CA LYS A 171 11.74 22.35 -5.83
C LYS A 171 11.66 21.00 -5.12
N GLN A 172 12.64 20.69 -4.28
CA GLN A 172 12.67 19.46 -3.47
C GLN A 172 11.53 19.43 -2.46
N GLU A 173 11.27 20.54 -1.76
CA GLU A 173 10.14 20.67 -0.85
C GLU A 173 8.81 20.39 -1.57
N LYS A 174 8.62 21.02 -2.74
CA LYS A 174 7.40 20.86 -3.55
C LYS A 174 7.18 19.43 -4.06
N VAL A 175 8.20 18.79 -4.62
CA VAL A 175 8.05 17.41 -5.09
C VAL A 175 7.82 16.44 -3.93
N MET A 176 8.48 16.65 -2.78
CA MET A 176 8.27 15.81 -1.60
C MET A 176 6.89 15.99 -0.99
N GLU A 177 6.31 17.19 -1.04
CA GLU A 177 4.90 17.42 -0.67
C GLU A 177 3.97 16.54 -1.53
N ARG A 178 4.21 16.51 -2.85
CA ARG A 178 3.40 15.69 -3.78
C ARG A 178 3.59 14.19 -3.57
N ILE A 179 4.82 13.75 -3.31
CA ILE A 179 5.11 12.34 -2.99
C ILE A 179 4.38 11.91 -1.72
N ASN A 180 4.48 12.70 -0.65
CA ASN A 180 3.78 12.39 0.60
C ASN A 180 2.27 12.39 0.41
N TYR A 181 1.74 13.35 -0.35
CA TYR A 181 0.32 13.39 -0.69
C TYR A 181 -0.14 12.07 -1.33
N ILE A 182 0.55 11.59 -2.38
CA ILE A 182 0.19 10.35 -3.06
C ILE A 182 0.33 9.15 -2.11
N ILE A 183 1.40 9.06 -1.31
CA ILE A 183 1.59 7.95 -0.37
C ILE A 183 0.46 7.89 0.67
N ASP A 184 0.02 9.04 1.16
CA ASP A 184 -0.99 9.16 2.22
C ASP A 184 -2.43 9.01 1.69
N HIS A 185 -2.65 9.37 0.42
CA HIS A 185 -3.97 9.35 -0.22
C HIS A 185 -4.10 8.28 -1.32
N LYS A 186 -3.16 7.32 -1.38
CA LYS A 186 -3.25 6.21 -2.33
C LYS A 186 -4.54 5.42 -2.13
N THR A 187 -5.24 5.17 -3.22
CA THR A 187 -6.41 4.28 -3.28
C THR A 187 -6.15 3.06 -4.16
N TRP A 188 -5.01 3.05 -4.83
CA TRP A 188 -4.56 1.96 -5.68
C TRP A 188 -3.09 1.68 -5.42
N TRP A 189 -2.75 0.42 -5.25
CA TRP A 189 -1.38 -0.06 -5.24
C TRP A 189 -1.29 -1.47 -5.79
N ASN A 190 -0.15 -1.79 -6.38
CA ASN A 190 0.10 -3.12 -6.94
C ASN A 190 1.60 -3.42 -7.04
N VAL A 191 1.93 -4.71 -7.08
CA VAL A 191 3.24 -5.24 -7.45
C VAL A 191 3.06 -6.13 -8.67
N PHE A 192 3.74 -5.82 -9.78
CA PHE A 192 3.53 -6.50 -11.06
C PHE A 192 4.76 -6.45 -11.96
N PHE A 193 4.81 -7.36 -12.94
CA PHE A 193 5.86 -7.36 -13.96
C PHE A 193 5.59 -6.28 -15.02
N HIS A 194 6.38 -5.22 -14.99
CA HIS A 194 6.39 -4.16 -15.98
C HIS A 194 7.30 -4.51 -17.15
N TYR A 195 6.81 -4.36 -18.38
CA TYR A 195 7.47 -4.77 -19.63
C TYR A 195 8.91 -4.24 -19.83
N LYS A 196 9.27 -3.11 -19.21
CA LYS A 196 10.62 -2.49 -19.27
C LYS A 196 11.43 -2.57 -17.99
N HIS A 197 10.79 -2.80 -16.85
CA HIS A 197 11.39 -2.56 -15.52
C HIS A 197 11.31 -3.78 -14.61
N GLU A 198 11.00 -4.95 -15.19
CA GLU A 198 10.79 -6.19 -14.45
C GLU A 198 9.74 -5.98 -13.34
N LEU A 199 9.97 -6.51 -12.14
CA LEU A 199 9.04 -6.40 -11.04
C LEU A 199 9.08 -4.99 -10.41
N VAL A 200 7.93 -4.33 -10.39
CA VAL A 200 7.79 -2.96 -9.87
C VAL A 200 6.74 -2.87 -8.78
N PHE A 201 6.89 -1.88 -7.90
CA PHE A 201 5.86 -1.45 -6.98
C PHE A 201 5.30 -0.11 -7.44
N GLU A 202 3.98 0.01 -7.47
CA GLU A 202 3.30 1.22 -7.94
C GLU A 202 2.16 1.59 -7.00
N ILE A 203 2.01 2.88 -6.76
CA ILE A 203 0.87 3.46 -6.06
C ILE A 203 0.26 4.57 -6.88
N ARG A 204 -1.04 4.78 -6.73
CA ARG A 204 -1.78 5.89 -7.32
C ARG A 204 -2.80 6.45 -6.33
N GLU A 205 -2.96 7.77 -6.38
CA GLU A 205 -4.08 8.45 -5.73
C GLU A 205 -5.35 8.33 -6.59
N LYS A 206 -6.49 8.78 -6.05
CA LYS A 206 -7.83 8.58 -6.61
C LYS A 206 -8.02 9.02 -8.06
N GLU A 207 -7.37 10.08 -8.53
CA GLU A 207 -7.47 10.55 -9.92
C GLU A 207 -6.54 9.78 -10.86
N GLY A 208 -5.62 8.99 -10.31
CA GLY A 208 -4.73 8.11 -11.04
C GLY A 208 -3.29 8.59 -11.14
N HIS A 209 -2.94 9.77 -10.61
CA HIS A 209 -1.53 10.18 -10.56
C HIS A 209 -0.77 9.25 -9.63
N GLY A 210 0.45 8.91 -10.02
CA GLY A 210 1.15 7.82 -9.36
C GLY A 210 2.65 7.98 -9.30
N ILE A 211 3.23 7.02 -8.59
CA ILE A 211 4.67 6.89 -8.43
C ILE A 211 5.00 5.41 -8.54
N ARG A 212 6.09 5.13 -9.25
CA ARG A 212 6.60 3.77 -9.44
C ARG A 212 8.01 3.64 -8.90
N TRP A 213 8.25 2.51 -8.24
CA TRP A 213 9.56 2.08 -7.75
C TRP A 213 9.90 0.69 -8.27
N SER A 214 11.18 0.31 -8.15
CA SER A 214 11.54 -1.10 -8.16
C SER A 214 10.76 -1.87 -7.10
N HIS A 215 10.60 -3.18 -7.27
CA HIS A 215 9.82 -4.05 -6.38
C HIS A 215 9.97 -3.75 -4.87
N GLY A 216 11.20 -3.60 -4.36
CA GLY A 216 11.48 -3.34 -2.95
C GLY A 216 11.38 -1.86 -2.52
N GLY A 217 10.92 -0.95 -3.39
CA GLY A 217 10.78 0.47 -3.06
C GLY A 217 12.11 1.25 -2.98
N THR A 218 13.25 0.61 -3.23
CA THR A 218 14.57 1.19 -2.97
C THR A 218 15.10 2.11 -4.08
N GLN A 219 14.46 2.09 -5.25
CA GLN A 219 14.80 2.93 -6.40
C GLN A 219 13.54 3.54 -7.00
N LEU A 220 13.49 4.87 -7.07
CA LEU A 220 12.45 5.59 -7.80
C LEU A 220 12.61 5.36 -9.30
N ILE A 221 11.57 4.84 -9.95
CA ILE A 221 11.52 4.69 -11.41
C ILE A 221 10.96 5.97 -12.05
N GLY A 222 9.89 6.53 -11.48
CA GLY A 222 9.35 7.80 -11.95
C GLY A 222 7.90 8.07 -11.53
N PHE A 223 7.41 9.22 -11.99
CA PHE A 223 6.04 9.69 -11.80
C PHE A 223 5.14 9.24 -12.95
N LEU A 224 3.85 9.09 -12.65
CA LEU A 224 2.85 8.53 -13.55
C LEU A 224 1.69 9.51 -13.70
N GLU A 225 1.24 9.67 -14.94
CA GLU A 225 -0.01 10.37 -15.27
C GLU A 225 -1.22 9.51 -14.90
N THR A 226 -2.41 10.09 -14.97
CA THR A 226 -3.68 9.35 -14.81
C THR A 226 -3.77 8.19 -15.80
N PHE A 227 -4.55 7.15 -15.46
CA PHE A 227 -4.79 6.07 -16.41
C PHE A 227 -5.46 6.58 -17.68
N ILE A 228 -4.97 6.12 -18.83
CA ILE A 228 -5.65 6.26 -20.11
C ILE A 228 -6.50 4.99 -20.24
N ASN A 229 -7.81 5.16 -20.11
CA ASN A 229 -8.76 4.07 -20.30
C ASN A 229 -9.25 4.14 -21.75
N GLU A 230 -8.93 3.11 -22.53
CA GLU A 230 -9.48 2.87 -23.87
C GLU A 230 -10.78 2.07 -23.79
#